data_AF-A0A9Q1N088-F1
#
_entry.id   AF-A0A9Q1N088-F1
#
_cell.length_a   1.000
_cell.length_b   1.000
_cell.length_c   1.000
_cell.angle_alpha   90.00
_cell.angle_beta   90.00
_cell.angle_gamma   90.00
#
_symmetry.space_group_name_H-M   'P 1'
#
loop_
_entity.id
_entity.type
_entity.pdbx_description
1 polymer ?
#
loop_
_entity_poly.entity_id
_entity_poly.type
_entity_poly.pdbx_seq_one_letter_code
_entity_poly.pdbx_strand_id
1 'polypeptide(L)'
;MPETALGLFPDIGASYFYLRLPGFFGEYAGLAGARLDGAEMLACGLATHFVPSERLLFLEQALAKVNTSDPDVISAIISRFSHIPKLKEGSPYHKMKIINCCFSRRTIEEIISSLASLRDGWLFDAFFCFLW
;
A
#
# COMPACT_ATOMS: atom_id res chain seq x y z
N MET A 1 6.47 -1.56 -4.73
CA MET A 1 6.91 -2.60 -5.69
C MET A 1 7.82 -1.91 -6.69
N PRO A 2 9.14 -2.13 -6.65
CA PRO A 2 10.12 -1.36 -7.42
C PRO A 2 10.31 -1.84 -8.87
N GLU A 3 9.48 -2.75 -9.37
CA GLU A 3 9.62 -3.41 -10.68
C GLU A 3 9.59 -2.40 -11.83
N THR A 4 8.76 -1.36 -11.75
CA THR A 4 8.69 -0.31 -12.78
C THR A 4 9.98 0.47 -12.92
N ALA A 5 10.72 0.67 -11.82
CA ALA A 5 12.05 1.28 -11.84
C ALA A 5 13.12 0.39 -12.51
N LEU A 6 12.85 -0.91 -12.64
CA LEU A 6 13.73 -1.88 -13.27
C LEU A 6 13.34 -2.17 -14.74
N GLY A 7 12.35 -1.44 -15.27
CA GLY A 7 11.79 -1.71 -16.61
C GLY A 7 10.90 -2.97 -16.66
N LEU A 8 10.41 -3.43 -15.51
CA LEU A 8 9.47 -4.54 -15.37
C LEU A 8 8.07 -4.01 -14.99
N PHE A 9 7.09 -4.91 -14.91
CA PHE A 9 5.74 -4.61 -14.43
C PHE A 9 5.52 -5.30 -13.07
N PRO A 10 4.55 -4.83 -12.25
CA PRO A 10 4.22 -5.50 -10.99
C PRO A 10 3.77 -6.96 -11.23
N ASP A 11 4.61 -7.90 -10.80
CA ASP A 11 4.44 -9.33 -11.03
C ASP A 11 3.81 -10.05 -9.82
N ILE A 12 3.84 -11.40 -9.79
CA ILE A 12 3.33 -12.24 -8.68
C ILE A 12 1.86 -11.94 -8.33
N GLY A 13 1.08 -11.55 -9.35
CA GLY A 13 -0.34 -11.21 -9.17
C GLY A 13 -0.57 -9.84 -8.51
N ALA A 14 0.42 -8.96 -8.47
CA ALA A 14 0.25 -7.61 -7.93
C ALA A 14 -0.83 -6.79 -8.62
N SER A 15 -0.94 -6.93 -9.94
CA SER A 15 -2.05 -6.37 -10.70
C SER A 15 -3.42 -6.81 -10.15
N TYR A 16 -3.55 -8.04 -9.63
CA TYR A 16 -4.81 -8.51 -9.06
C TYR A 16 -5.19 -7.75 -7.78
N PHE A 17 -4.26 -7.58 -6.83
CA PHE A 17 -4.59 -6.90 -5.59
C PHE A 17 -4.58 -5.37 -5.73
N TYR A 18 -3.77 -4.79 -6.62
CA TYR A 18 -3.77 -3.34 -6.87
C TYR A 18 -5.10 -2.83 -7.42
N LEU A 19 -5.72 -3.57 -8.35
CA LEU A 19 -7.04 -3.24 -8.91
C LEU A 19 -8.18 -3.29 -7.88
N ARG A 20 -7.93 -3.84 -6.69
CA ARG A 20 -8.90 -3.93 -5.59
C ARG A 20 -8.64 -2.93 -4.46
N LEU A 21 -7.56 -2.15 -4.56
CA LEU A 21 -7.29 -1.11 -3.60
C LEU A 21 -8.29 0.04 -3.76
N PRO A 22 -8.50 0.85 -2.70
CA PRO A 22 -9.43 1.97 -2.76
C PRO A 22 -9.07 2.98 -3.86
N GLY A 23 -10.04 3.31 -4.70
CA GLY A 23 -9.88 4.31 -5.76
C GLY A 23 -8.83 3.90 -6.77
N PHE A 24 -7.87 4.79 -7.04
CA PHE A 24 -6.76 4.56 -7.95
C PHE A 24 -5.41 4.44 -7.21
N PHE A 25 -5.46 4.00 -5.95
CA PHE A 25 -4.26 3.87 -5.12
C PHE A 25 -3.35 2.74 -5.59
N GLY A 26 -3.91 1.68 -6.18
CA GLY A 26 -3.15 0.58 -6.76
C GLY A 26 -2.33 1.01 -7.98
N GLU A 27 -2.92 1.82 -8.86
CA GLU A 27 -2.25 2.41 -10.02
C GLU A 27 -1.12 3.35 -9.57
N TYR A 28 -1.35 4.16 -8.53
CA TYR A 28 -0.30 4.96 -7.93
C TYR A 28 0.84 4.09 -7.37
N ALA A 29 0.53 3.09 -6.54
CA ALA A 29 1.54 2.24 -5.92
C ALA A 29 2.34 1.41 -6.94
N GLY A 30 1.67 0.93 -7.98
CA GLY A 30 2.27 0.14 -9.06
C GLY A 30 3.10 0.99 -10.02
N LEU A 31 2.57 2.10 -10.53
CA LEU A 31 3.27 2.94 -11.51
C LEU A 31 4.40 3.75 -10.87
N ALA A 32 4.15 4.37 -9.71
CA ALA A 32 5.14 5.21 -9.02
C ALA A 32 6.18 4.39 -8.24
N GLY A 33 6.02 3.07 -8.14
CA GLY A 33 6.85 2.20 -7.31
C GLY A 33 6.87 2.60 -5.83
N ALA A 34 5.78 3.19 -5.33
CA ALA A 34 5.73 3.82 -4.02
C ALA A 34 6.08 2.86 -2.89
N ARG A 35 6.85 3.35 -1.91
CA ARG A 35 7.13 2.63 -0.67
C ARG A 35 6.02 2.91 0.32
N LEU A 36 5.33 1.85 0.73
CA LEU A 36 4.27 1.91 1.73
C LEU A 36 4.83 1.43 3.08
N ASP A 37 4.48 2.13 4.16
CA ASP A 37 4.74 1.65 5.50
C ASP A 37 3.59 0.78 6.05
N GLY A 38 3.78 0.18 7.22
CA GLY A 38 2.79 -0.74 7.78
C GLY A 38 1.43 -0.10 8.11
N ALA A 39 1.41 1.21 8.41
CA ALA A 39 0.15 1.92 8.66
C ALA A 39 -0.61 2.16 7.35
N GLU A 40 0.11 2.51 6.30
CA GLU A 40 -0.43 2.68 4.95
C GLU A 40 -0.95 1.37 4.37
N MET A 41 -0.20 0.27 4.56
CA MET A 41 -0.62 -1.06 4.13
C MET A 41 -1.94 -1.48 4.79
N LEU A 42 -2.12 -1.20 6.09
CA LEU A 42 -3.37 -1.48 6.78
C LEU A 42 -4.50 -0.58 6.25
N ALA A 43 -4.23 0.73 6.09
CA ALA A 43 -5.24 1.68 5.65
C ALA A 43 -5.74 1.42 4.21
N CYS A 44 -4.85 1.00 3.30
CA CYS A 44 -5.24 0.66 1.93
C CYS A 44 -5.80 -0.76 1.79
N GLY A 45 -5.71 -1.60 2.82
CA GLY A 45 -6.22 -2.97 2.81
C GLY A 45 -5.26 -4.00 2.21
N LEU A 46 -3.98 -3.67 2.04
CA LEU A 46 -2.93 -4.63 1.69
C LEU A 46 -2.53 -5.51 2.89
N ALA A 47 -2.57 -4.95 4.10
CA ALA A 47 -2.40 -5.69 5.34
C ALA A 47 -3.74 -5.87 6.03
N THR A 48 -3.95 -7.04 6.66
CA THR A 48 -5.17 -7.31 7.44
C THR A 48 -5.04 -6.82 8.88
N HIS A 49 -3.82 -6.84 9.42
CA HIS A 49 -3.53 -6.53 10.82
C HIS A 49 -2.20 -5.79 10.92
N PHE A 50 -2.06 -4.97 11.96
CA PHE A 50 -0.80 -4.30 12.29
C PHE A 50 -0.38 -4.64 13.73
N VAL A 51 0.78 -5.25 13.88
CA VAL A 51 1.32 -5.72 15.17
C VAL A 51 2.65 -5.01 15.41
N PRO A 52 2.87 -4.37 16.58
CA PRO A 52 4.16 -3.73 16.86
C PRO A 52 5.26 -4.80 16.88
N SER A 53 6.46 -4.45 16.41
CA SER A 53 7.59 -5.39 16.33
C SER A 53 7.92 -6.06 17.68
N GLU A 54 7.83 -5.30 18.78
CA GLU A 54 8.01 -5.78 20.15
C GLU A 54 7.04 -6.91 20.56
N ARG A 55 5.89 -7.04 19.89
CA ARG A 55 4.87 -8.06 20.19
C ARG A 55 4.91 -9.28 19.26
N LEU A 56 5.70 -9.24 18.18
CA LEU A 56 5.73 -10.32 17.19
C LEU A 56 6.16 -11.66 17.79
N LEU A 57 7.14 -11.65 18.68
CA LEU A 57 7.62 -12.87 19.35
C LEU A 57 6.53 -13.51 20.23
N PHE A 58 5.72 -12.69 20.91
CA PHE A 58 4.59 -13.20 21.71
C PHE A 58 3.44 -13.72 20.83
N LEU A 59 3.18 -13.07 19.69
CA LEU A 59 2.21 -13.54 18.71
C LEU A 59 2.61 -14.90 18.14
N GLU A 60 3.86 -15.07 17.73
CA GLU A 60 4.39 -16.34 17.22
C GLU A 60 4.22 -17.46 18.25
N GLN A 61 4.58 -17.22 19.51
CA GLN A 61 4.37 -18.18 20.60
C GLN A 61 2.90 -18.50 20.85
N ALA A 62 2.00 -17.53 20.68
CA ALA A 62 0.57 -17.76 20.83
C ALA A 62 0.02 -18.64 19.70
N LEU A 63 0.44 -18.38 18.45
CA LEU A 63 0.05 -19.16 17.27
C LEU A 63 0.62 -20.58 17.30
N ALA A 64 1.85 -20.77 17.79
CA ALA A 64 2.47 -22.10 17.89
C ALA A 64 1.76 -23.05 18.87
N LYS A 65 0.94 -22.52 19.80
CA LYS A 65 0.17 -23.32 20.77
C LYS A 65 -1.23 -23.67 20.27
N VAL A 66 -1.63 -23.17 19.10
CA VAL A 66 -2.96 -23.40 18.53
C VAL A 66 -3.01 -24.78 17.90
N ASN A 67 -3.92 -25.63 18.36
CA ASN A 67 -4.12 -26.98 17.82
C ASN A 67 -5.34 -27.08 16.90
N THR A 68 -5.75 -25.97 16.30
CA THR A 68 -6.91 -25.91 15.39
C THR A 68 -6.52 -25.23 14.08
N SER A 69 -7.17 -25.67 13.00
CA SER A 69 -7.07 -25.04 11.68
C SER A 69 -8.22 -24.05 11.43
N ASP A 70 -9.01 -23.72 12.45
CA ASP A 70 -10.12 -22.78 12.37
C ASP A 70 -9.60 -21.34 12.13
N PRO A 71 -9.91 -20.73 10.97
CA PRO A 71 -9.45 -19.38 10.63
C PRO A 71 -9.96 -18.30 11.60
N ASP A 72 -11.15 -18.48 12.17
CA ASP A 72 -11.75 -17.48 13.07
C ASP A 72 -11.00 -17.43 14.40
N VAL A 73 -10.57 -18.59 14.91
CA VAL A 73 -9.74 -18.69 16.12
C VAL A 73 -8.37 -18.06 15.87
N ILE A 74 -7.74 -18.35 14.73
CA ILE A 74 -6.44 -17.77 14.36
C ILE A 74 -6.54 -16.25 14.24
N SER A 75 -7.58 -15.75 13.54
CA SER A 75 -7.84 -14.33 13.38
C SER A 75 -8.06 -13.63 14.73
N ALA A 76 -8.81 -14.24 15.64
CA ALA A 76 -9.03 -13.72 16.99
C ALA A 76 -7.71 -13.61 17.78
N ILE A 77 -6.79 -14.58 17.63
CA ILE A 77 -5.47 -14.52 18.26
C ILE A 77 -4.65 -13.36 17.70
N ILE A 78 -4.55 -13.22 16.38
CA ILE A 78 -3.80 -12.13 15.74
C ILE A 78 -4.38 -10.77 16.16
N SER A 79 -5.71 -10.66 16.19
CA SER A 79 -6.43 -9.46 16.61
C SER A 79 -6.05 -8.99 18.02
N ARG A 80 -5.78 -9.91 18.96
CA ARG A 80 -5.38 -9.56 20.34
C ARG A 80 -4.02 -8.85 20.42
N PHE A 81 -3.13 -9.12 19.48
CA PHE A 81 -1.82 -8.48 19.40
C PHE A 81 -1.80 -7.26 18.47
N SER A 82 -2.87 -7.09 17.71
CA SER A 82 -3.01 -6.03 16.71
C SER A 82 -3.38 -4.70 17.34
N HIS A 83 -3.04 -3.62 16.65
CA HIS A 83 -3.43 -2.26 16.99
C HIS A 83 -3.66 -1.45 15.73
N ILE A 84 -4.39 -0.34 15.86
CA ILE A 84 -4.62 0.59 14.77
C ILE A 84 -3.48 1.62 14.81
N PRO A 85 -2.54 1.62 13.86
CA PRO A 85 -1.49 2.62 13.79
C PRO A 85 -2.05 3.98 13.36
N LYS A 86 -1.38 5.05 13.79
CA LYS A 86 -1.63 6.39 13.26
C LYS A 86 -0.89 6.55 11.94
N LEU A 87 -1.59 7.02 10.91
CA LEU A 87 -0.96 7.42 9.65
C LEU A 87 -0.06 8.65 9.88
N LYS A 88 1.09 8.67 9.21
CA LYS A 88 1.98 9.83 9.19
C LYS A 88 1.30 10.98 8.45
N GLU A 89 1.50 12.22 8.88
CA GLU A 89 0.89 13.41 8.26
C GLU A 89 1.24 13.53 6.76
N GLY A 90 2.44 13.11 6.37
CA GLY A 90 2.90 13.10 4.98
C GLY A 90 2.51 11.86 4.17
N SER A 91 1.71 10.95 4.72
CA SER A 91 1.35 9.70 4.06
C SER A 91 0.62 9.94 2.73
N PRO A 92 0.95 9.21 1.65
CA PRO A 92 0.23 9.33 0.40
C PRO A 92 -1.26 8.99 0.52
N TYR A 93 -1.61 8.18 1.52
CA TYR A 93 -2.99 7.82 1.80
C TYR A 93 -3.86 9.04 2.14
N HIS A 94 -3.30 10.08 2.79
CA HIS A 94 -4.02 11.33 3.05
C HIS A 94 -4.31 12.14 1.78
N LYS A 95 -3.62 11.84 0.68
CA LYS A 95 -3.75 12.56 -0.60
C LYS A 95 -4.51 11.75 -1.64
N MET A 96 -5.36 10.83 -1.17
CA MET A 96 -6.24 9.98 -2.00
C MET A 96 -7.03 10.77 -3.06
N LYS A 97 -7.50 11.99 -2.73
CA LYS A 97 -8.20 12.84 -3.70
C LYS A 97 -7.33 13.22 -4.90
N ILE A 98 -6.06 13.53 -4.65
CA ILE A 98 -5.09 13.90 -5.71
C ILE A 98 -4.75 12.66 -6.52
N ILE A 99 -4.48 11.54 -5.85
CA ILE A 99 -4.21 10.25 -6.49
C ILE A 99 -5.36 9.87 -7.42
N ASN A 100 -6.60 9.88 -6.91
CA ASN A 100 -7.77 9.54 -7.71
C ASN A 100 -7.97 10.48 -8.92
N CYS A 101 -7.64 11.77 -8.79
CA CYS A 101 -7.76 12.72 -9.90
C CYS A 101 -6.75 12.45 -11.02
N CYS A 102 -5.52 12.05 -10.66
CA CYS A 102 -4.43 11.91 -11.62
C CYS A 102 -4.33 10.51 -12.21
N PHE A 103 -4.56 9.48 -11.40
CA PHE A 103 -4.41 8.09 -11.79
C PHE A 103 -5.71 7.48 -12.38
N SER A 104 -6.80 8.24 -12.44
CA SER A 104 -8.02 7.82 -13.15
C SER A 104 -7.97 7.97 -14.67
N ARG A 105 -6.86 8.49 -15.21
CA ARG A 105 -6.69 8.72 -16.65
C ARG A 105 -6.40 7.40 -17.37
N ARG A 106 -6.61 7.36 -18.69
CA ARG A 106 -6.53 6.10 -19.45
C ARG A 106 -5.14 5.80 -19.97
N THR A 107 -4.30 6.82 -20.15
CA THR A 107 -2.94 6.65 -20.67
C THR A 107 -1.91 7.28 -19.74
N ILE A 108 -0.66 6.82 -19.83
CA ILE A 108 0.44 7.34 -19.02
C ILE A 108 0.68 8.83 -19.32
N GLU A 109 0.55 9.25 -20.58
CA GLU A 109 0.71 10.63 -21.00
C GLU A 109 -0.33 11.54 -20.34
N GLU A 110 -1.58 11.10 -20.25
CA GLU A 110 -2.64 11.83 -19.55
C GLU A 110 -2.38 11.90 -18.04
N ILE A 111 -1.89 10.81 -17.43
CA ILE A 111 -1.51 10.78 -16.01
C ILE A 111 -0.39 11.81 -15.77
N ILE A 112 0.68 11.76 -16.56
CA ILE A 112 1.83 12.68 -16.45
C ILE A 112 1.38 14.14 -16.64
N SER A 113 0.54 14.41 -17.64
CA SER A 113 -0.01 15.76 -17.88
C SER A 113 -0.85 16.24 -16.68
N SER A 114 -1.68 15.37 -16.12
CA SER A 114 -2.45 15.66 -14.91
C SER A 114 -1.55 15.95 -13.72
N LEU A 115 -0.46 15.19 -13.54
CA LEU A 115 0.52 15.41 -12.48
C LEU A 115 1.28 16.73 -12.64
N ALA A 116 1.73 17.06 -13.86
CA ALA A 116 2.42 18.31 -14.15
C ALA A 116 1.55 19.55 -13.91
N SER A 117 0.22 19.42 -14.02
CA SER A 117 -0.71 20.51 -13.74
C SER A 117 -0.87 20.83 -12.24
N LEU A 118 -0.46 19.91 -11.36
CA LEU A 118 -0.50 20.13 -9.91
C LEU A 118 0.68 20.99 -9.50
N ARG A 119 0.40 22.06 -8.74
CA ARG A 119 1.45 22.92 -8.15
C ARG A 119 2.20 22.24 -6.99
N ASP A 120 1.69 21.10 -6.51
CA ASP A 120 2.30 20.31 -5.44
C ASP A 120 3.32 19.32 -6.01
N GLY A 121 4.61 19.69 -5.98
CA GLY A 121 5.72 18.91 -6.55
C GLY A 121 5.96 17.52 -5.95
N TRP A 122 5.38 17.22 -4.78
CA TRP A 122 5.64 15.96 -4.06
C TRP A 122 5.37 14.68 -4.86
N LEU A 123 4.39 14.70 -5.76
CA LEU A 123 4.01 13.53 -6.55
C LEU A 123 4.69 13.52 -7.92
N PHE A 124 5.06 14.71 -8.42
CA PHE A 124 5.87 14.83 -9.64
C PHE A 124 7.28 14.29 -9.39
N ASP A 125 7.92 14.68 -8.29
CA ASP A 125 9.25 14.19 -7.91
C ASP A 125 9.24 12.67 -7.61
N ALA A 126 8.18 12.19 -6.94
CA ALA A 126 8.03 10.77 -6.65
C ALA A 126 7.79 9.90 -7.90
N PHE A 127 7.12 10.44 -8.93
CA PHE A 127 6.83 9.72 -10.17
C PHE A 127 8.01 9.74 -11.15
N PHE A 128 8.74 10.86 -11.22
CA PHE A 128 9.86 11.03 -12.15
C PHE A 128 11.21 10.52 -11.63
N CYS A 129 11.37 10.27 -10.33
CA CYS A 129 12.58 9.59 -9.82
C CYS A 129 12.81 8.19 -10.42
N PHE A 130 11.80 7.60 -11.07
CA PHE A 130 11.85 6.23 -11.59
C PHE A 130 11.66 6.10 -13.11
N LEU A 131 11.35 7.20 -13.80
CA LEU A 131 11.30 7.26 -15.27
C LEU A 131 12.64 7.83 -15.76
N TRP A 132 13.59 6.93 -16.03
CA TRP A 132 14.77 7.24 -16.84
C TRP A 132 14.40 7.32 -18.32
#